data_AF-A0AAN1HSF3-F1
#
_entry.id   AF-A0AAN1HSF3-F1
#
_cell.length_a   1.000
_cell.length_b   1.000
_cell.length_c   1.000
_cell.angle_alpha   90.00
_cell.angle_beta   90.00
_cell.angle_gamma   90.00
#
_symmetry.space_group_name_H-M   'P 1'
#
loop_
_entity.id
_entity.type
_entity.pdbx_description
1 polymer ?
#
loop_
_entity_poly.entity_id
_entity_poly.type
_entity_poly.pdbx_seq_one_letter_code
_entity_poly.pdbx_strand_id
1 'polypeptide(L)'
;MTASENTGPAEPAEPAENNERGENNTANVRVPLHERRRPWWHWGRLAGSRLRLAVIIGVAGAVVGALLGGAGVAWRAGAGPFADDRACWGAFGEDDVAALFDGKRDIKTSEVPITTDRIGSQGPSGTCRLTSPRGRRITVQAHQLDAGFGGAGDRWADEFLSARLTPLGDGLLGMASDTRAWLAVPDGCIGRPSRLDVSGGPTVIDLETGWTVYDDDVDTKARDALARAVVKLVNHYMAEEGCTGRIADPVGRMPEPPQFLVEKVEKKDGMCGVKGLRLPSAYQHEGRHRPLLTRGEGPVRTCDRGVLFDHPGLRLMTIEDPRLAVLYDRLSHDGAKEPVRTGAHGEQDGYGFIRDDMGLFQAECQTGQVTFLVRADDGEHPDDIRALLPRYVAAEADRVGCGPLRVTLPAEG
;
A
#
# COMPACT_ATOMS: atom_id res chain seq x y z
N MET A 1 41.29 28.31 -67.96
CA MET A 1 41.13 29.78 -67.88
C MET A 1 40.28 30.02 -66.62
N THR A 2 40.90 30.24 -65.46
CA THR A 2 41.36 31.55 -64.91
C THR A 2 40.17 32.41 -64.47
N ALA A 3 39.86 32.52 -63.16
CA ALA A 3 40.39 33.51 -62.19
C ALA A 3 39.67 34.88 -62.31
N SER A 4 39.41 35.73 -61.30
CA SER A 4 39.70 35.78 -59.83
C SER A 4 38.86 36.95 -59.20
N GLU A 5 38.64 37.21 -57.89
CA GLU A 5 39.04 36.57 -56.61
C GLU A 5 38.27 37.10 -55.36
N ASN A 6 38.50 36.46 -54.19
CA ASN A 6 38.60 36.96 -52.80
C ASN A 6 37.73 38.11 -52.20
N THR A 7 37.10 37.85 -51.04
CA THR A 7 37.48 38.52 -49.75
C THR A 7 36.90 37.86 -48.46
N GLY A 8 37.77 37.57 -47.49
CA GLY A 8 37.60 37.76 -46.01
C GLY A 8 36.44 37.13 -45.21
N PRO A 9 36.71 36.17 -44.27
CA PRO A 9 35.82 35.81 -43.17
C PRO A 9 36.05 36.68 -41.90
N ALA A 10 35.21 36.52 -40.86
CA ALA A 10 35.36 37.19 -39.57
C ALA A 10 35.12 36.22 -38.39
N GLU A 11 35.95 36.34 -37.35
CA GLU A 11 35.83 35.64 -36.05
C GLU A 11 35.15 36.54 -35.00
N PRO A 12 34.43 35.96 -34.01
CA PRO A 12 34.15 36.59 -32.71
C PRO A 12 35.18 36.16 -31.65
N ALA A 13 35.53 37.06 -30.72
CA ALA A 13 36.65 36.87 -29.79
C ALA A 13 36.25 36.49 -28.35
N GLU A 14 37.22 35.96 -27.60
CA GLU A 14 37.20 35.86 -26.13
C GLU A 14 37.41 37.24 -25.46
N PRO A 15 37.02 37.38 -24.18
CA PRO A 15 37.70 38.27 -23.23
C PRO A 15 38.27 37.50 -22.01
N ALA A 16 39.39 38.00 -21.47
CA ALA A 16 40.21 37.30 -20.47
C ALA A 16 40.01 37.75 -19.00
N GLU A 17 40.64 37.01 -18.08
CA GLU A 17 40.67 37.24 -16.62
C GLU A 17 41.66 38.35 -16.15
N ASN A 18 41.64 38.61 -14.82
CA ASN A 18 42.63 39.26 -13.94
C ASN A 18 42.48 40.80 -13.76
N ASN A 19 42.28 41.31 -12.52
CA ASN A 19 43.14 41.36 -11.31
C ASN A 19 44.31 42.36 -11.46
N GLU A 20 44.75 43.17 -10.48
CA GLU A 20 44.45 43.38 -9.04
C GLU A 20 44.88 44.83 -8.66
N ARG A 21 44.79 45.45 -7.45
CA ARG A 21 44.30 45.18 -6.08
C ARG A 21 43.98 46.56 -5.43
N GLY A 22 42.99 46.69 -4.54
CA GLY A 22 43.30 47.00 -3.13
C GLY A 22 42.59 48.24 -2.55
N GLU A 23 42.55 48.45 -1.23
CA GLU A 23 43.06 47.60 -0.13
C GLU A 23 42.41 47.97 1.22
N ASN A 24 42.47 47.04 2.21
CA ASN A 24 42.23 47.22 3.65
C ASN A 24 40.77 47.30 4.16
N ASN A 25 40.38 46.65 5.29
CA ASN A 25 41.16 45.70 6.12
C ASN A 25 40.28 44.66 6.85
N THR A 26 40.87 43.52 7.20
CA THR A 26 40.22 42.43 7.96
C THR A 26 40.97 42.15 9.27
N ALA A 27 40.26 41.60 10.27
CA ALA A 27 40.90 40.98 11.44
C ALA A 27 40.31 39.58 11.69
N ASN A 28 41.08 38.55 11.34
CA ASN A 28 40.76 37.13 11.52
C ASN A 28 41.68 36.53 12.59
N VAL A 29 41.25 35.43 13.24
CA VAL A 29 42.14 34.52 13.98
C VAL A 29 41.92 33.08 13.49
N ARG A 30 42.98 32.27 13.51
CA ARG A 30 43.18 30.99 12.78
C ARG A 30 42.84 29.79 13.71
N VAL A 31 42.14 28.70 13.28
CA VAL A 31 42.58 27.55 12.43
C VAL A 31 43.70 26.71 13.12
N PRO A 32 43.75 25.34 13.14
CA PRO A 32 43.02 24.29 12.36
C PRO A 32 42.52 23.02 13.16
N LEU A 33 42.14 21.96 12.41
CA LEU A 33 42.29 20.48 12.67
C LEU A 33 41.07 19.57 13.05
N HIS A 34 40.62 18.82 12.02
CA HIS A 34 40.42 17.34 11.97
C HIS A 34 39.31 16.56 12.72
N GLU A 35 38.94 15.43 12.07
CA GLU A 35 38.34 14.16 12.54
C GLU A 35 36.83 13.97 12.88
N ARG A 36 36.20 13.11 12.04
CA ARG A 36 35.30 11.95 12.40
C ARG A 36 33.89 12.23 12.98
N ARG A 37 32.91 11.32 12.91
CA ARG A 37 32.84 9.89 12.48
C ARG A 37 31.70 9.63 11.48
N ARG A 38 31.87 8.63 10.60
CA ARG A 38 30.80 7.70 10.18
C ARG A 38 31.01 6.36 10.92
N PRO A 39 29.96 5.62 11.35
CA PRO A 39 30.09 4.25 11.85
C PRO A 39 29.76 3.21 10.77
N TRP A 40 30.78 2.51 10.26
CA TRP A 40 30.65 1.31 9.43
C TRP A 40 31.06 0.09 10.26
N TRP A 41 30.24 -0.96 10.26
CA TRP A 41 30.39 -2.15 11.11
C TRP A 41 31.05 -3.33 10.38
N HIS A 42 32.36 -3.49 10.52
CA HIS A 42 33.23 -4.57 9.99
C HIS A 42 34.61 -4.42 10.70
N TRP A 43 35.39 -5.42 11.13
CA TRP A 43 35.25 -6.89 11.32
C TRP A 43 35.44 -7.16 12.85
N GLY A 44 35.71 -8.34 13.44
CA GLY A 44 36.42 -9.56 13.04
C GLY A 44 36.90 -10.30 14.32
N ARG A 45 37.42 -11.54 14.20
CA ARG A 45 37.85 -12.35 15.36
C ARG A 45 39.36 -12.25 15.62
N LEU A 46 39.78 -12.26 16.89
CA LEU A 46 40.99 -12.87 17.48
C LEU A 46 40.77 -12.82 19.02
N ALA A 47 40.81 -13.84 19.88
CA ALA A 47 41.51 -15.14 20.00
C ALA A 47 42.79 -15.09 20.87
N GLY A 48 42.71 -15.68 22.07
CA GLY A 48 43.83 -15.86 23.03
C GLY A 48 43.79 -14.91 24.25
N SER A 49 44.20 -15.31 25.46
CA SER A 49 44.53 -16.67 25.92
C SER A 49 44.49 -16.83 27.46
N ARG A 50 43.95 -17.98 27.91
CA ARG A 50 44.31 -18.77 29.11
C ARG A 50 44.90 -18.08 30.37
N LEU A 51 44.26 -18.34 31.51
CA LEU A 51 44.92 -19.10 32.60
C LEU A 51 43.91 -20.01 33.32
N ARG A 52 44.37 -20.85 34.27
CA ARG A 52 43.59 -21.93 34.91
C ARG A 52 43.63 -21.83 36.44
N LEU A 53 42.56 -22.23 37.11
CA LEU A 53 42.62 -23.11 38.30
C LEU A 53 41.28 -23.84 38.49
N ALA A 54 41.28 -24.94 39.24
CA ALA A 54 40.15 -25.85 39.41
C ALA A 54 40.24 -26.59 40.76
N VAL A 55 39.15 -27.22 41.22
CA VAL A 55 39.20 -28.39 42.12
C VAL A 55 37.89 -29.20 42.10
N ILE A 56 38.06 -30.51 42.30
CA ILE A 56 37.10 -31.63 42.35
C ILE A 56 36.16 -31.57 43.59
N ILE A 57 35.09 -32.36 43.77
CA ILE A 57 34.77 -33.75 43.35
C ILE A 57 33.24 -33.91 43.11
N GLY A 58 32.81 -34.85 42.25
CA GLY A 58 31.38 -35.26 42.20
C GLY A 58 30.98 -36.22 41.06
N VAL A 59 31.42 -37.50 41.08
CA VAL A 59 31.01 -38.51 40.07
C VAL A 59 30.61 -39.84 40.72
N ALA A 60 29.31 -40.17 40.62
CA ALA A 60 28.75 -41.52 40.64
C ALA A 60 27.29 -41.47 40.12
N GLY A 61 26.84 -42.27 39.15
CA GLY A 61 27.58 -43.23 38.31
C GLY A 61 26.65 -43.92 37.30
N ALA A 62 27.21 -44.88 36.55
CA ALA A 62 26.55 -45.88 35.69
C ALA A 62 25.62 -45.40 34.54
N VAL A 63 26.07 -45.62 33.30
CA VAL A 63 25.28 -45.45 32.07
C VAL A 63 24.41 -46.70 31.80
N VAL A 64 23.09 -46.53 31.76
CA VAL A 64 22.15 -47.24 30.86
C VAL A 64 21.01 -46.27 30.52
N GLY A 65 20.56 -46.21 29.25
CA GLY A 65 19.41 -45.36 28.86
C GLY A 65 19.57 -44.54 27.57
N ALA A 66 20.70 -44.63 26.88
CA ALA A 66 20.92 -43.98 25.59
C ALA A 66 20.08 -44.63 24.47
N LEU A 67 18.78 -44.28 24.38
CA LEU A 67 17.98 -44.34 23.14
C LEU A 67 16.61 -43.61 23.20
N LEU A 68 16.15 -43.13 24.36
CA LEU A 68 14.82 -42.46 24.50
C LEU A 68 14.89 -40.96 24.82
N GLY A 69 16.08 -40.34 24.83
CA GLY A 69 16.26 -38.93 25.20
C GLY A 69 15.96 -37.88 24.12
N GLY A 70 15.83 -38.28 22.85
CA GLY A 70 15.73 -37.33 21.73
C GLY A 70 14.32 -36.85 21.37
N ALA A 71 13.29 -37.68 21.61
CA ALA A 71 11.94 -37.41 21.09
C ALA A 71 11.14 -36.38 21.90
N GLY A 72 11.37 -36.28 23.22
CA GLY A 72 10.46 -35.61 24.15
C GLY A 72 10.28 -34.10 23.95
N VAL A 73 11.21 -33.42 23.27
CA VAL A 73 11.13 -31.97 22.99
C VAL A 73 10.53 -31.65 21.62
N ALA A 74 10.63 -32.55 20.63
CA ALA A 74 10.10 -32.32 19.28
C ALA A 74 8.57 -32.32 19.26
N TRP A 75 7.93 -33.26 19.96
CA TRP A 75 6.48 -33.35 20.08
C TRP A 75 5.82 -32.11 20.73
N ARG A 76 6.56 -31.35 21.55
CA ARG A 76 6.05 -30.11 22.17
C ARG A 76 6.27 -28.86 21.31
N ALA A 77 6.88 -29.02 20.13
CA ALA A 77 7.12 -27.98 19.14
C ALA A 77 6.40 -28.28 17.80
N GLY A 78 5.38 -29.16 17.80
CA GLY A 78 4.63 -29.58 16.61
C GLY A 78 5.39 -30.52 15.65
N ALA A 79 6.71 -30.62 15.77
CA ALA A 79 7.60 -31.35 14.87
C ALA A 79 7.57 -32.89 15.07
N GLY A 80 6.41 -33.50 14.91
CA GLY A 80 6.22 -34.95 14.81
C GLY A 80 5.74 -35.39 13.42
N PRO A 81 5.57 -36.70 13.16
CA PRO A 81 5.02 -37.22 11.89
C PRO A 81 3.51 -36.98 11.71
N PHE A 82 2.93 -36.11 12.54
CA PHE A 82 1.57 -35.58 12.47
C PHE A 82 1.59 -34.04 12.59
N ALA A 83 2.71 -33.41 12.25
CA ALA A 83 2.76 -31.98 11.99
C ALA A 83 1.75 -31.65 10.88
N ASP A 84 1.08 -30.51 10.99
CA ASP A 84 0.29 -30.02 9.87
C ASP A 84 1.24 -29.34 8.88
N ASP A 85 1.65 -30.09 7.84
CA ASP A 85 2.54 -29.59 6.79
C ASP A 85 1.87 -28.50 5.89
N ARG A 86 0.61 -28.14 6.18
CA ARG A 86 -0.11 -27.04 5.51
C ARG A 86 0.44 -25.67 5.93
N ALA A 87 0.60 -24.80 4.95
CA ALA A 87 1.17 -23.46 5.12
C ALA A 87 0.11 -22.40 5.46
N CYS A 88 0.57 -21.31 6.08
CA CYS A 88 -0.22 -20.16 6.55
C CYS A 88 -1.34 -20.57 7.50
N TRP A 89 -0.96 -20.92 8.72
CA TRP A 89 -1.84 -21.34 9.83
C TRP A 89 -2.68 -22.59 9.51
N GLY A 90 -2.24 -23.37 8.52
CA GLY A 90 -2.96 -24.54 8.01
C GLY A 90 -3.88 -24.26 6.81
N ALA A 91 -4.00 -23.02 6.34
CA ALA A 91 -4.94 -22.68 5.26
C ALA A 91 -4.60 -23.33 3.90
N PHE A 92 -3.31 -23.51 3.57
CA PHE A 92 -2.84 -23.95 2.25
C PHE A 92 -2.20 -25.34 2.26
N GLY A 93 -2.69 -26.26 1.41
CA GLY A 93 -2.00 -27.50 1.09
C GLY A 93 -0.94 -27.31 -0.01
N GLU A 94 -0.20 -28.39 -0.31
CA GLU A 94 0.89 -28.38 -1.30
C GLU A 94 0.43 -27.83 -2.67
N ASP A 95 -0.74 -28.21 -3.16
CA ASP A 95 -1.26 -27.76 -4.45
C ASP A 95 -1.73 -26.29 -4.46
N ASP A 96 -2.14 -25.73 -3.32
CA ASP A 96 -2.47 -24.31 -3.21
C ASP A 96 -1.19 -23.45 -3.30
N VAL A 97 -0.15 -23.88 -2.57
CA VAL A 97 1.18 -23.26 -2.62
C VAL A 97 1.78 -23.42 -4.02
N ALA A 98 1.62 -24.58 -4.67
CA ALA A 98 2.05 -24.79 -6.04
C ALA A 98 1.30 -23.89 -7.04
N ALA A 99 -0.01 -23.69 -6.88
CA ALA A 99 -0.77 -22.79 -7.74
C ALA A 99 -0.26 -21.34 -7.67
N LEU A 100 0.09 -20.87 -6.46
CA LEU A 100 0.69 -19.54 -6.25
C LEU A 100 2.10 -19.40 -6.84
N PHE A 101 2.90 -20.47 -6.85
CA PHE A 101 4.30 -20.49 -7.29
C PHE A 101 4.53 -21.19 -8.64
N ASP A 102 3.59 -21.12 -9.57
CA ASP A 102 3.73 -21.61 -10.96
C ASP A 102 4.02 -23.12 -11.06
N GLY A 103 3.41 -23.92 -10.19
CA GLY A 103 3.60 -25.37 -10.06
C GLY A 103 4.79 -25.79 -9.19
N LYS A 104 5.55 -24.85 -8.61
CA LYS A 104 6.71 -25.15 -7.76
C LYS A 104 6.27 -25.54 -6.35
N ARG A 105 6.80 -26.67 -5.87
CA ARG A 105 6.48 -27.29 -4.58
C ARG A 105 7.61 -27.17 -3.53
N ASP A 106 8.78 -26.67 -3.94
CA ASP A 106 9.98 -26.48 -3.11
C ASP A 106 9.94 -25.19 -2.24
N ILE A 107 8.74 -24.80 -1.81
CA ILE A 107 8.47 -23.52 -1.15
C ILE A 107 8.66 -23.65 0.37
N LYS A 108 9.36 -22.67 0.96
CA LYS A 108 9.55 -22.57 2.42
C LYS A 108 8.52 -21.64 3.03
N THR A 109 7.97 -22.07 4.16
CA THR A 109 7.00 -21.30 4.94
C THR A 109 7.65 -20.78 6.23
N SER A 110 7.19 -19.63 6.72
CA SER A 110 7.70 -18.93 7.90
C SER A 110 6.56 -18.14 8.51
N GLU A 111 6.13 -18.48 9.73
CA GLU A 111 4.88 -17.96 10.32
C GLU A 111 5.05 -17.35 11.70
N VAL A 112 4.27 -16.30 11.93
CA VAL A 112 3.88 -15.78 13.25
C VAL A 112 2.39 -16.13 13.40
N PRO A 113 1.97 -16.89 14.43
CA PRO A 113 0.56 -17.21 14.65
C PRO A 113 -0.32 -15.97 14.73
N ILE A 114 -1.59 -16.07 14.32
CA ILE A 114 -2.56 -15.01 14.55
C ILE A 114 -2.81 -14.91 16.06
N THR A 115 -2.64 -13.71 16.62
CA THR A 115 -2.90 -13.41 18.03
C THR A 115 -3.68 -12.11 18.17
N THR A 116 -4.71 -12.12 19.02
CA THR A 116 -5.32 -10.92 19.57
C THR A 116 -4.50 -10.44 20.77
N ASP A 117 -4.17 -9.15 20.84
CA ASP A 117 -3.56 -8.59 22.05
C ASP A 117 -4.59 -8.59 23.20
N ARG A 118 -4.17 -9.02 24.39
CA ARG A 118 -4.99 -9.04 25.61
C ARG A 118 -5.36 -7.66 26.11
N ILE A 119 -4.69 -6.61 25.62
CA ILE A 119 -5.03 -5.21 25.88
C ILE A 119 -6.22 -4.76 24.99
N GLY A 120 -6.57 -5.53 23.96
CA GLY A 120 -7.79 -5.35 23.15
C GLY A 120 -7.71 -4.25 22.07
N SER A 121 -6.68 -3.41 22.10
CA SER A 121 -6.62 -2.15 21.33
C SER A 121 -5.94 -2.23 19.96
N GLN A 122 -5.67 -3.43 19.43
CA GLN A 122 -4.97 -3.64 18.13
C GLN A 122 -5.58 -4.77 17.26
N GLY A 123 -6.72 -5.34 17.68
CA GLY A 123 -7.37 -6.43 16.97
C GLY A 123 -6.57 -7.75 16.92
N PRO A 124 -6.96 -8.69 16.03
CA PRO A 124 -6.12 -9.83 15.67
C PRO A 124 -4.96 -9.38 14.77
N SER A 125 -3.78 -9.97 14.94
CA SER A 125 -2.61 -9.71 14.09
C SER A 125 -1.77 -10.99 13.88
N GLY A 126 -1.22 -11.18 12.67
CA GLY A 126 -0.34 -12.30 12.34
C GLY A 126 0.30 -12.18 10.96
N THR A 127 1.37 -12.94 10.69
CA THR A 127 2.04 -12.94 9.37
C THR A 127 2.52 -14.34 8.96
N CYS A 128 2.16 -14.78 7.76
CA CYS A 128 2.77 -15.92 7.08
C CYS A 128 3.64 -15.43 5.91
N ARG A 129 4.76 -16.09 5.64
CA ARG A 129 5.60 -15.79 4.47
C ARG A 129 6.04 -17.06 3.76
N LEU A 130 5.59 -17.18 2.52
CA LEU A 130 6.00 -18.20 1.56
C LEU A 130 7.24 -17.72 0.78
N THR A 131 8.23 -18.57 0.56
CA THR A 131 9.48 -18.21 -0.12
C THR A 131 10.00 -19.36 -0.98
N SER A 132 10.07 -19.13 -2.30
CA SER A 132 10.70 -20.06 -3.25
C SER A 132 12.23 -20.04 -3.15
N PRO A 133 12.96 -21.10 -3.56
CA PRO A 133 14.42 -21.12 -3.49
C PRO A 133 15.11 -20.12 -4.42
N ARG A 134 14.39 -19.57 -5.42
CA ARG A 134 14.86 -18.47 -6.28
C ARG A 134 14.54 -17.07 -5.75
N GLY A 135 13.94 -16.97 -4.56
CA GLY A 135 13.73 -15.68 -3.88
C GLY A 135 12.43 -14.95 -4.20
N ARG A 136 11.57 -15.44 -5.12
CA ARG A 136 10.16 -14.99 -5.19
C ARG A 136 9.49 -15.31 -3.86
N ARG A 137 8.76 -14.35 -3.30
CA ARG A 137 8.08 -14.43 -2.00
C ARG A 137 6.59 -14.15 -2.19
N ILE A 138 5.81 -14.61 -1.23
CA ILE A 138 4.48 -14.08 -0.96
C ILE A 138 4.41 -13.86 0.54
N THR A 139 4.13 -12.64 0.98
CA THR A 139 3.73 -12.37 2.36
C THR A 139 2.21 -12.43 2.43
N VAL A 140 1.70 -12.97 3.52
CA VAL A 140 0.28 -12.98 3.88
C VAL A 140 0.19 -12.37 5.27
N GLN A 141 -0.61 -11.33 5.44
CA GLN A 141 -0.83 -10.71 6.74
C GLN A 141 -2.32 -10.82 7.10
N ALA A 142 -2.58 -11.02 8.39
CA ALA A 142 -3.91 -10.90 8.97
C ALA A 142 -3.83 -9.74 9.96
N HIS A 143 -4.68 -8.73 9.83
CA HIS A 143 -4.70 -7.59 10.74
C HIS A 143 -6.06 -6.91 10.78
N GLN A 144 -6.30 -6.06 11.79
CA GLN A 144 -7.40 -5.10 11.74
C GLN A 144 -6.96 -3.85 10.96
N LEU A 145 -7.85 -3.33 10.11
CA LEU A 145 -7.69 -2.00 9.51
C LEU A 145 -8.00 -0.92 10.56
N ASP A 146 -7.18 0.13 10.62
CA ASP A 146 -7.43 1.32 11.44
C ASP A 146 -6.84 2.57 10.78
N ALA A 147 -7.06 3.74 11.39
CA ALA A 147 -6.52 5.01 10.90
C ALA A 147 -4.98 5.15 11.04
N GLY A 148 -4.30 4.22 11.73
CA GLY A 148 -2.84 4.09 11.70
C GLY A 148 -2.34 3.41 10.43
N PHE A 149 -3.05 2.38 9.96
CA PHE A 149 -2.79 1.76 8.64
C PHE A 149 -3.20 2.66 7.46
N GLY A 150 -4.18 3.55 7.64
CA GLY A 150 -4.66 4.46 6.59
C GLY A 150 -4.07 5.87 6.58
N GLY A 151 -3.66 6.42 7.74
CA GLY A 151 -3.48 7.87 7.91
C GLY A 151 -2.05 8.42 7.98
N ALA A 152 -1.01 7.58 8.05
CA ALA A 152 0.37 8.04 8.16
C ALA A 152 1.39 7.05 7.58
N GLY A 153 1.62 7.09 6.26
CA GLY A 153 2.54 6.19 5.55
C GLY A 153 1.91 5.38 4.43
N ASP A 154 0.64 5.65 4.11
CA ASP A 154 -0.03 5.54 2.80
C ASP A 154 -0.10 4.19 2.07
N ARG A 155 0.62 3.16 2.52
CA ARG A 155 0.76 1.89 1.80
C ARG A 155 -0.58 1.25 1.44
N TRP A 156 -1.58 1.30 2.34
CA TRP A 156 -2.87 0.68 2.03
C TRP A 156 -3.60 1.39 0.88
N ALA A 157 -3.51 2.73 0.82
CA ALA A 157 -4.03 3.53 -0.27
C ALA A 157 -3.29 3.22 -1.59
N ASP A 158 -1.97 3.26 -1.55
CA ASP A 158 -1.10 3.20 -2.73
C ASP A 158 -0.96 1.79 -3.31
N GLU A 159 -1.04 0.75 -2.47
CA GLU A 159 -0.87 -0.64 -2.90
C GLU A 159 -2.18 -1.42 -3.01
N PHE A 160 -3.04 -1.40 -1.97
CA PHE A 160 -4.20 -2.31 -1.84
C PHE A 160 -5.54 -1.69 -2.26
N LEU A 161 -5.62 -0.36 -2.35
CA LEU A 161 -6.76 0.36 -2.92
C LEU A 161 -6.45 0.98 -4.31
N SER A 162 -5.37 0.55 -4.96
CA SER A 162 -4.90 1.10 -6.24
C SER A 162 -5.78 0.69 -7.43
N ALA A 163 -5.68 1.44 -8.54
CA ALA A 163 -6.51 1.21 -9.72
C ALA A 163 -6.27 -0.14 -10.43
N ARG A 164 -5.21 -0.89 -10.07
CA ARG A 164 -4.91 -2.21 -10.65
C ARG A 164 -5.67 -3.37 -10.00
N LEU A 165 -6.24 -3.18 -8.80
CA LEU A 165 -7.03 -4.23 -8.16
C LEU A 165 -8.47 -4.28 -8.72
N THR A 166 -9.00 -5.49 -8.87
CA THR A 166 -10.37 -5.80 -9.28
C THR A 166 -11.21 -6.20 -8.05
N PRO A 167 -12.44 -5.69 -7.83
CA PRO A 167 -13.33 -6.17 -6.77
C PRO A 167 -13.62 -7.68 -6.87
N LEU A 168 -13.83 -8.36 -5.73
CA LEU A 168 -14.06 -9.82 -5.66
C LEU A 168 -15.51 -10.27 -5.97
N GLY A 169 -16.40 -9.34 -6.32
CA GLY A 169 -17.81 -9.60 -6.68
C GLY A 169 -18.73 -9.95 -5.50
N ASP A 170 -20.03 -10.11 -5.77
CA ASP A 170 -21.11 -10.47 -4.82
C ASP A 170 -21.11 -9.68 -3.48
N GLY A 171 -20.74 -8.40 -3.52
CA GLY A 171 -20.69 -7.56 -2.30
C GLY A 171 -19.60 -7.96 -1.30
N LEU A 172 -18.61 -8.76 -1.70
CA LEU A 172 -17.41 -8.98 -0.89
C LEU A 172 -16.61 -7.70 -0.73
N LEU A 173 -16.29 -7.36 0.52
CA LEU A 173 -15.36 -6.29 0.86
C LEU A 173 -13.92 -6.79 0.65
N GLY A 174 -13.47 -6.81 -0.59
CA GLY A 174 -12.13 -7.25 -0.97
C GLY A 174 -11.84 -7.08 -2.46
N MET A 175 -10.55 -7.03 -2.82
CA MET A 175 -10.09 -6.78 -4.18
C MET A 175 -8.81 -7.59 -4.49
N ALA A 176 -8.51 -7.84 -5.77
CA ALA A 176 -7.30 -8.54 -6.22
C ALA A 176 -6.73 -8.00 -7.54
N SER A 177 -5.41 -7.80 -7.59
CA SER A 177 -4.57 -7.67 -8.78
C SER A 177 -3.74 -8.95 -8.97
N ASP A 178 -2.83 -8.94 -9.94
CA ASP A 178 -1.81 -9.96 -10.16
C ASP A 178 -0.66 -9.97 -9.14
N THR A 179 -0.49 -8.90 -8.36
CA THR A 179 0.56 -8.76 -7.33
C THR A 179 0.05 -8.73 -5.90
N ARG A 180 -1.23 -8.38 -5.67
CA ARG A 180 -1.82 -8.24 -4.34
C ARG A 180 -3.28 -8.68 -4.32
N ALA A 181 -3.74 -9.22 -3.19
CA ALA A 181 -5.16 -9.45 -2.95
C ALA A 181 -5.49 -9.26 -1.48
N TRP A 182 -6.70 -8.82 -1.17
CA TRP A 182 -7.17 -8.65 0.21
C TRP A 182 -8.68 -8.91 0.31
N LEU A 183 -9.12 -9.33 1.49
CA LEU A 183 -10.53 -9.58 1.80
C LEU A 183 -10.79 -9.38 3.29
N ALA A 184 -11.80 -8.59 3.61
CA ALA A 184 -12.34 -8.46 4.96
C ALA A 184 -13.08 -9.72 5.38
N VAL A 185 -12.89 -10.11 6.64
CA VAL A 185 -13.69 -11.14 7.30
C VAL A 185 -15.12 -10.62 7.44
N PRO A 186 -16.17 -11.36 7.01
CA PRO A 186 -17.53 -10.85 7.03
C PRO A 186 -18.03 -10.52 8.43
N ASP A 187 -18.64 -9.34 8.60
CA ASP A 187 -19.21 -8.83 9.87
C ASP A 187 -20.12 -9.85 10.59
N GLY A 188 -20.82 -10.71 9.83
CA GLY A 188 -21.71 -11.75 10.36
C GLY A 188 -21.01 -12.98 10.94
N CYS A 189 -19.67 -13.02 10.92
CA CYS A 189 -18.84 -14.06 11.54
C CYS A 189 -18.28 -13.57 12.89
N ILE A 190 -17.31 -12.65 12.86
CA ILE A 190 -16.62 -12.15 14.07
C ILE A 190 -17.34 -10.97 14.75
N GLY A 191 -18.46 -10.49 14.19
CA GLY A 191 -19.12 -9.26 14.60
C GLY A 191 -18.53 -8.02 13.93
N ARG A 192 -19.10 -6.85 14.22
CA ARG A 192 -18.44 -5.56 13.98
C ARG A 192 -17.68 -5.14 15.23
N PRO A 193 -16.54 -4.42 15.10
CA PRO A 193 -16.01 -3.59 16.18
C PRO A 193 -17.12 -2.73 16.80
N SER A 194 -17.04 -2.51 18.11
CA SER A 194 -18.14 -1.85 18.82
C SER A 194 -18.28 -0.38 18.39
N ARG A 195 -19.48 0.21 18.53
CA ARG A 195 -19.66 1.67 18.35
C ARG A 195 -18.90 2.53 19.37
N LEU A 196 -18.16 1.91 20.30
CA LEU A 196 -17.24 2.58 21.22
C LEU A 196 -15.77 2.45 20.75
N ASP A 197 -15.46 1.47 19.90
CA ASP A 197 -14.20 1.32 19.16
C ASP A 197 -14.28 2.08 17.81
N VAL A 198 -14.58 3.38 17.87
CA VAL A 198 -14.91 4.21 16.69
C VAL A 198 -13.82 4.19 15.61
N SER A 199 -12.56 3.99 16.00
CA SER A 199 -11.39 3.92 15.10
C SER A 199 -11.11 2.53 14.49
N GLY A 200 -11.89 1.50 14.83
CA GLY A 200 -11.67 0.13 14.40
C GLY A 200 -12.39 -0.22 13.09
N GLY A 201 -11.63 -0.40 12.01
CA GLY A 201 -12.09 -1.00 10.76
C GLY A 201 -12.20 -2.53 10.81
N PRO A 202 -12.51 -3.18 9.68
CA PRO A 202 -12.66 -4.63 9.63
C PRO A 202 -11.33 -5.36 9.80
N THR A 203 -11.40 -6.59 10.30
CA THR A 203 -10.29 -7.55 10.14
C THR A 203 -10.18 -7.93 8.68
N VAL A 204 -8.99 -7.79 8.11
CA VAL A 204 -8.64 -8.23 6.75
C VAL A 204 -7.59 -9.33 6.80
N ILE A 205 -7.59 -10.16 5.76
CA ILE A 205 -6.41 -10.93 5.37
C ILE A 205 -5.98 -10.43 3.98
N ASP A 206 -4.70 -10.15 3.85
CA ASP A 206 -4.05 -9.62 2.66
C ASP A 206 -2.89 -10.53 2.19
N LEU A 207 -2.51 -10.37 0.92
CA LEU A 207 -1.36 -11.01 0.30
C LEU A 207 -0.62 -9.99 -0.57
N GLU A 208 0.71 -10.02 -0.51
CA GLU A 208 1.62 -9.29 -1.41
C GLU A 208 2.65 -10.24 -2.04
N THR A 209 2.92 -10.09 -3.34
CA THR A 209 4.05 -10.77 -4.03
C THR A 209 5.33 -9.92 -4.08
N GLY A 210 5.29 -8.72 -3.51
CA GLY A 210 6.25 -7.63 -3.72
C GLY A 210 5.76 -6.59 -4.72
N TRP A 211 6.65 -5.66 -5.10
CA TRP A 211 6.40 -4.51 -5.99
C TRP A 211 5.60 -4.86 -7.26
N THR A 212 4.64 -4.01 -7.63
CA THR A 212 4.07 -4.02 -8.98
C THR A 212 4.94 -3.22 -9.93
N VAL A 213 5.12 -3.73 -11.15
CA VAL A 213 5.37 -2.89 -12.32
C VAL A 213 4.05 -2.79 -13.06
N TYR A 214 3.59 -1.57 -13.35
CA TYR A 214 2.37 -1.36 -14.13
C TYR A 214 2.65 -1.61 -15.62
N ASP A 215 2.86 -2.89 -15.96
CA ASP A 215 2.78 -3.38 -17.33
C ASP A 215 1.36 -3.15 -17.89
N ASP A 216 1.27 -3.00 -19.21
CA ASP A 216 0.06 -2.60 -19.95
C ASP A 216 -1.15 -3.52 -19.72
N ASP A 217 -0.88 -4.80 -19.42
CA ASP A 217 -1.86 -5.85 -19.09
C ASP A 217 -1.71 -6.34 -17.65
N VAL A 218 -2.79 -6.91 -17.10
CA VAL A 218 -2.81 -7.61 -15.79
C VAL A 218 -2.72 -9.12 -16.03
N ASP A 219 -1.84 -9.83 -15.32
CA ASP A 219 -1.82 -11.30 -15.38
C ASP A 219 -3.07 -11.87 -14.68
N THR A 220 -4.11 -12.09 -15.48
CA THR A 220 -5.37 -12.71 -15.05
C THR A 220 -5.19 -14.02 -14.30
N LYS A 221 -4.20 -14.85 -14.66
CA LYS A 221 -3.96 -16.14 -13.98
C LYS A 221 -3.35 -15.93 -12.61
N ALA A 222 -2.41 -15.00 -12.46
CA ALA A 222 -1.85 -14.61 -11.16
C ALA A 222 -2.93 -13.97 -10.27
N ARG A 223 -3.73 -13.05 -10.84
CA ARG A 223 -4.88 -12.40 -10.17
C ARG A 223 -5.86 -13.44 -9.64
N ASP A 224 -6.29 -14.36 -10.49
CA ASP A 224 -7.28 -15.37 -10.15
C ASP A 224 -6.73 -16.36 -9.10
N ALA A 225 -5.41 -16.64 -9.10
CA ALA A 225 -4.76 -17.43 -8.06
C ALA A 225 -4.73 -16.69 -6.70
N LEU A 226 -4.39 -15.40 -6.67
CA LEU A 226 -4.41 -14.60 -5.44
C LEU A 226 -5.84 -14.39 -4.91
N ALA A 227 -6.82 -14.17 -5.78
CA ALA A 227 -8.24 -14.06 -5.40
C ALA A 227 -8.79 -15.36 -4.77
N ARG A 228 -8.40 -16.52 -5.31
CA ARG A 228 -8.69 -17.83 -4.70
C ARG A 228 -7.97 -18.02 -3.36
N ALA A 229 -6.72 -17.60 -3.28
CA ALA A 229 -5.89 -17.73 -2.08
C ALA A 229 -6.44 -16.91 -0.91
N VAL A 230 -6.81 -15.64 -1.12
CA VAL A 230 -7.38 -14.80 -0.05
C VAL A 230 -8.74 -15.33 0.44
N VAL A 231 -9.60 -15.78 -0.48
CA VAL A 231 -10.87 -16.42 -0.11
C VAL A 231 -10.65 -17.72 0.65
N LYS A 232 -9.58 -18.48 0.36
CA LYS A 232 -9.24 -19.69 1.11
C LYS A 232 -8.69 -19.39 2.51
N LEU A 233 -7.85 -18.37 2.66
CA LEU A 233 -7.36 -17.90 3.96
C LEU A 233 -8.49 -17.40 4.85
N VAL A 234 -9.37 -16.52 4.34
CA VAL A 234 -10.50 -15.99 5.10
C VAL A 234 -11.49 -17.09 5.47
N ASN A 235 -11.77 -18.06 4.57
CA ASN A 235 -12.57 -19.24 4.92
C ASN A 235 -11.94 -20.12 6.00
N HIS A 236 -10.60 -20.24 6.05
CA HIS A 236 -9.91 -20.99 7.09
C HIS A 236 -10.00 -20.26 8.45
N TYR A 237 -9.67 -18.97 8.47
CA TYR A 237 -9.80 -18.13 9.67
C TYR A 237 -11.24 -18.09 10.22
N MET A 238 -12.24 -17.93 9.34
CA MET A 238 -13.66 -18.03 9.71
C MET A 238 -14.01 -19.37 10.36
N ALA A 239 -13.42 -20.49 9.91
CA ALA A 239 -13.67 -21.80 10.48
C ALA A 239 -12.99 -21.99 11.85
N GLU A 240 -11.83 -21.37 12.07
CA GLU A 240 -11.15 -21.35 13.38
C GLU A 240 -11.91 -20.51 14.41
N GLU A 241 -12.48 -19.37 13.99
CA GLU A 241 -13.42 -18.56 14.79
C GLU A 241 -14.83 -19.19 14.92
N GLY A 242 -15.03 -20.42 14.40
CA GLY A 242 -16.24 -21.23 14.58
C GLY A 242 -17.42 -20.87 13.68
N CYS A 243 -17.22 -20.03 12.66
CA CYS A 243 -18.26 -19.58 11.75
C CYS A 243 -18.64 -20.64 10.71
N THR A 244 -19.94 -20.89 10.53
CA THR A 244 -20.46 -21.95 9.64
C THR A 244 -20.65 -21.52 8.18
N GLY A 245 -20.52 -20.23 7.89
CA GLY A 245 -20.62 -19.70 6.52
C GLY A 245 -19.35 -19.93 5.72
N ARG A 246 -19.47 -20.08 4.39
CA ARG A 246 -18.31 -20.22 3.49
C ARG A 246 -18.43 -19.29 2.29
N ILE A 247 -17.38 -18.51 2.05
CA ILE A 247 -17.24 -17.64 0.88
C ILE A 247 -16.91 -18.51 -0.34
N ALA A 248 -17.71 -18.38 -1.40
CA ALA A 248 -17.49 -19.08 -2.67
C ALA A 248 -16.34 -18.46 -3.48
N ASP A 249 -15.75 -19.29 -4.37
CA ASP A 249 -14.73 -18.90 -5.37
C ASP A 249 -15.14 -17.62 -6.12
N PRO A 250 -14.35 -16.52 -6.04
CA PRO A 250 -14.73 -15.23 -6.60
C PRO A 250 -14.50 -15.14 -8.12
N VAL A 251 -13.65 -15.99 -8.70
CA VAL A 251 -13.11 -15.76 -10.05
C VAL A 251 -14.19 -15.73 -11.13
N GLY A 252 -15.23 -16.58 -11.01
CA GLY A 252 -16.34 -16.63 -11.98
C GLY A 252 -17.29 -15.43 -11.95
N ARG A 253 -17.13 -14.50 -11.00
CA ARG A 253 -17.95 -13.29 -10.83
C ARG A 253 -17.14 -11.99 -10.72
N MET A 254 -15.81 -12.08 -10.70
CA MET A 254 -14.94 -10.90 -10.71
C MET A 254 -15.15 -10.13 -12.02
N PRO A 255 -15.20 -8.79 -11.99
CA PRO A 255 -15.14 -7.97 -13.19
C PRO A 255 -13.93 -8.29 -14.09
N GLU A 256 -14.00 -7.81 -15.33
CA GLU A 256 -12.81 -7.71 -16.17
C GLU A 256 -11.69 -6.95 -15.44
N PRO A 257 -10.41 -7.31 -15.64
CA PRO A 257 -9.30 -6.56 -15.07
C PRO A 257 -9.35 -5.07 -15.46
N PRO A 258 -8.83 -4.18 -14.60
CA PRO A 258 -8.54 -2.80 -14.98
C PRO A 258 -7.72 -2.74 -16.28
N GLN A 259 -8.06 -1.78 -17.14
CA GLN A 259 -7.36 -1.52 -18.41
C GLN A 259 -7.16 -0.02 -18.56
N PHE A 260 -6.02 0.39 -19.13
CA PHE A 260 -5.74 1.77 -19.44
C PHE A 260 -6.79 2.34 -20.40
N LEU A 261 -7.43 3.47 -20.02
CA LEU A 261 -8.39 4.13 -20.90
C LEU A 261 -7.66 4.67 -22.13
N VAL A 262 -8.19 4.36 -23.31
CA VAL A 262 -7.73 4.98 -24.55
C VAL A 262 -8.20 6.44 -24.61
N GLU A 263 -7.34 7.33 -25.10
CA GLU A 263 -7.54 8.79 -25.15
C GLU A 263 -8.93 9.20 -25.70
N LYS A 264 -9.45 8.47 -26.69
CA LYS A 264 -10.76 8.71 -27.31
C LYS A 264 -11.94 8.46 -26.35
N VAL A 265 -11.79 7.56 -25.37
CA VAL A 265 -12.79 7.30 -24.32
C VAL A 265 -12.69 8.38 -23.25
N GLU A 266 -11.48 8.70 -22.77
CA GLU A 266 -11.26 9.79 -21.81
C GLU A 266 -11.81 11.14 -22.33
N LYS A 267 -11.57 11.47 -23.61
CA LYS A 267 -12.11 12.68 -24.25
C LYS A 267 -13.63 12.71 -24.44
N LYS A 268 -14.30 11.55 -24.38
CA LYS A 268 -15.77 11.43 -24.53
C LYS A 268 -16.46 11.45 -23.17
N ASP A 269 -15.95 10.66 -22.22
CA ASP A 269 -16.61 10.35 -20.95
C ASP A 269 -16.04 11.15 -19.77
N GLY A 270 -14.98 11.92 -19.99
CA GLY A 270 -14.30 12.76 -18.98
C GLY A 270 -13.07 12.09 -18.40
N MET A 271 -12.26 12.87 -17.66
CA MET A 271 -11.11 12.34 -16.92
C MET A 271 -11.56 11.18 -16.04
N CYS A 272 -10.86 10.04 -16.09
CA CYS A 272 -11.23 8.82 -15.35
C CYS A 272 -12.65 8.27 -15.64
N GLY A 273 -13.27 8.66 -16.75
CA GLY A 273 -14.68 8.37 -17.04
C GLY A 273 -15.67 9.11 -16.15
N VAL A 274 -15.23 10.16 -15.45
CA VAL A 274 -16.06 11.01 -14.58
C VAL A 274 -16.60 12.17 -15.41
N LYS A 275 -17.89 12.13 -15.71
CA LYS A 275 -18.54 13.01 -16.70
C LYS A 275 -18.39 14.49 -16.33
N GLY A 276 -17.72 15.24 -17.22
CA GLY A 276 -17.51 16.68 -17.07
C GLY A 276 -16.24 17.06 -16.27
N LEU A 277 -15.59 16.09 -15.62
CA LEU A 277 -14.28 16.30 -15.01
C LEU A 277 -13.23 16.48 -16.11
N ARG A 278 -12.43 17.55 -16.01
CA ARG A 278 -11.42 17.92 -17.00
C ARG A 278 -10.03 17.64 -16.43
N LEU A 279 -9.19 17.07 -17.28
CA LEU A 279 -7.77 16.88 -17.02
C LEU A 279 -7.07 18.24 -16.86
N PRO A 280 -6.34 18.49 -15.75
CA PRO A 280 -5.58 19.72 -15.59
C PRO A 280 -4.44 19.85 -16.61
N SER A 281 -3.90 21.06 -16.78
CA SER A 281 -2.96 21.37 -17.87
C SER A 281 -1.61 20.65 -17.75
N ALA A 282 -1.12 20.38 -16.54
CA ALA A 282 0.12 19.62 -16.35
C ALA A 282 0.04 18.24 -17.03
N TYR A 283 -0.97 17.46 -16.65
CA TYR A 283 -1.18 16.09 -17.11
C TYR A 283 -1.64 15.95 -18.58
N GLN A 284 -1.95 17.07 -19.27
CA GLN A 284 -2.36 17.07 -20.68
C GLN A 284 -1.22 16.84 -21.67
N HIS A 285 0.00 17.30 -21.34
CA HIS A 285 1.14 17.21 -22.27
C HIS A 285 1.83 15.84 -22.25
N GLU A 286 1.60 15.05 -21.21
CA GLU A 286 2.22 13.75 -21.00
C GLU A 286 1.45 12.61 -21.69
N GLY A 287 1.48 12.60 -23.02
CA GLY A 287 0.80 11.61 -23.88
C GLY A 287 1.22 10.14 -23.72
N ARG A 288 1.96 9.79 -22.66
CA ARG A 288 2.33 8.42 -22.25
C ARG A 288 1.50 7.92 -21.07
N HIS A 289 0.93 8.82 -20.26
CA HIS A 289 0.29 8.49 -19.00
C HIS A 289 -1.22 8.40 -19.16
N ARG A 290 -1.67 7.32 -19.82
CA ARG A 290 -3.08 6.91 -19.82
C ARG A 290 -3.54 6.64 -18.38
N PRO A 291 -4.78 6.97 -18.00
CA PRO A 291 -5.31 6.59 -16.70
C PRO A 291 -5.72 5.11 -16.69
N LEU A 292 -5.31 4.37 -15.65
CA LEU A 292 -5.88 3.08 -15.29
C LEU A 292 -7.11 3.32 -14.39
N LEU A 293 -8.16 2.52 -14.53
CA LEU A 293 -9.42 2.68 -13.79
C LEU A 293 -9.94 1.34 -13.27
N THR A 294 -10.26 1.26 -11.97
CA THR A 294 -10.95 0.12 -11.35
C THR A 294 -12.26 -0.18 -12.08
N ARG A 295 -12.51 -1.46 -12.41
CA ARG A 295 -13.72 -1.92 -13.11
C ARG A 295 -14.68 -2.66 -12.18
N GLY A 296 -15.97 -2.51 -12.49
CA GLY A 296 -17.09 -3.11 -11.77
C GLY A 296 -17.52 -2.33 -10.52
N GLU A 297 -18.59 -2.79 -9.91
CA GLU A 297 -19.03 -2.34 -8.57
C GLU A 297 -18.14 -2.99 -7.50
N GLY A 298 -17.83 -2.24 -6.44
CA GLY A 298 -16.90 -2.67 -5.41
C GLY A 298 -16.76 -1.66 -4.28
N PRO A 299 -15.89 -1.93 -3.30
CA PRO A 299 -15.77 -1.10 -2.10
C PRO A 299 -15.02 0.22 -2.34
N VAL A 300 -14.24 0.31 -3.42
CA VAL A 300 -13.47 1.49 -3.84
C VAL A 300 -13.44 1.57 -5.37
N ARG A 301 -13.57 2.79 -5.88
CA ARG A 301 -13.35 3.16 -7.28
C ARG A 301 -12.13 4.07 -7.38
N THR A 302 -11.03 3.55 -7.91
CA THR A 302 -9.75 4.26 -8.04
C THR A 302 -9.40 4.49 -9.50
N CYS A 303 -8.82 5.66 -9.78
CA CYS A 303 -8.24 6.01 -11.07
C CYS A 303 -6.83 6.55 -10.88
N ASP A 304 -5.86 5.88 -11.50
CA ASP A 304 -4.43 6.18 -11.36
C ASP A 304 -3.84 6.59 -12.71
N ARG A 305 -3.18 7.75 -12.75
CA ARG A 305 -2.48 8.30 -13.92
C ARG A 305 -1.00 8.48 -13.58
N GLY A 306 -0.12 8.20 -14.54
CA GLY A 306 1.31 8.40 -14.36
C GLY A 306 1.94 7.45 -13.35
N VAL A 307 1.60 6.16 -13.42
CA VAL A 307 2.03 5.20 -12.38
C VAL A 307 3.44 4.68 -12.61
N LEU A 308 4.29 4.83 -11.60
CA LEU A 308 5.66 4.33 -11.53
C LEU A 308 5.87 3.64 -10.17
N PHE A 309 6.18 2.34 -10.17
CA PHE A 309 6.46 1.56 -8.96
C PHE A 309 5.37 1.66 -7.86
N ASP A 310 4.12 1.35 -8.20
CA ASP A 310 2.91 1.53 -7.35
C ASP A 310 2.53 3.00 -7.01
N HIS A 311 3.35 4.02 -7.31
CA HIS A 311 3.06 5.43 -7.07
C HIS A 311 2.46 6.15 -8.31
N PRO A 312 1.27 6.78 -8.22
CA PRO A 312 0.63 7.50 -9.34
C PRO A 312 0.79 9.03 -9.26
N GLY A 313 1.37 9.65 -10.30
CA GLY A 313 1.48 11.11 -10.44
C GLY A 313 0.15 11.89 -10.32
N LEU A 314 -0.98 11.25 -10.60
CA LEU A 314 -2.30 11.71 -10.16
C LEU A 314 -3.20 10.52 -9.81
N ARG A 315 -3.82 10.56 -8.63
CA ARG A 315 -4.89 9.64 -8.23
C ARG A 315 -6.20 10.37 -7.94
N LEU A 316 -7.30 9.78 -8.41
CA LEU A 316 -8.64 9.97 -7.86
C LEU A 316 -9.09 8.69 -7.17
N MET A 317 -9.64 8.76 -5.96
CA MET A 317 -10.22 7.61 -5.27
C MET A 317 -11.56 7.99 -4.61
N THR A 318 -12.59 7.16 -4.82
CA THR A 318 -13.84 7.20 -4.03
C THR A 318 -13.99 5.88 -3.29
N ILE A 319 -14.10 5.94 -1.97
CA ILE A 319 -14.29 4.79 -1.08
C ILE A 319 -15.76 4.71 -0.72
N GLU A 320 -16.42 3.64 -1.17
CA GLU A 320 -17.88 3.48 -1.19
C GLU A 320 -18.37 2.58 -0.05
N ASP A 321 -17.51 1.72 0.52
CA ASP A 321 -17.83 0.97 1.73
C ASP A 321 -17.43 1.76 2.99
N PRO A 322 -18.38 2.11 3.88
CA PRO A 322 -18.09 2.88 5.09
C PRO A 322 -17.16 2.14 6.07
N ARG A 323 -17.00 0.81 5.95
CA ARG A 323 -16.02 0.04 6.74
C ARG A 323 -14.57 0.34 6.34
N LEU A 324 -14.33 0.91 5.16
CA LEU A 324 -13.02 1.42 4.74
C LEU A 324 -12.84 2.92 5.01
N ALA A 325 -13.93 3.70 5.06
CA ALA A 325 -13.84 5.14 5.29
C ALA A 325 -13.13 5.51 6.60
N VAL A 326 -13.23 4.65 7.63
CA VAL A 326 -12.52 4.76 8.92
C VAL A 326 -10.99 4.83 8.79
N LEU A 327 -10.39 4.30 7.71
CA LEU A 327 -8.95 4.46 7.40
C LEU A 327 -8.53 5.94 7.34
N TYR A 328 -9.46 6.81 6.95
CA TYR A 328 -9.22 8.23 6.69
C TYR A 328 -9.95 9.15 7.67
N ASP A 329 -10.86 8.65 8.50
CA ASP A 329 -11.65 9.47 9.45
C ASP A 329 -10.77 10.40 10.28
N ARG A 330 -9.76 9.83 10.96
CA ARG A 330 -8.78 10.61 11.71
C ARG A 330 -8.00 11.58 10.83
N LEU A 331 -7.63 11.20 9.61
CA LEU A 331 -6.88 12.07 8.71
C LEU A 331 -7.75 13.24 8.19
N SER A 332 -9.05 13.05 7.97
CA SER A 332 -10.01 14.12 7.64
C SER A 332 -10.25 15.10 8.80
N HIS A 333 -10.01 14.69 10.05
CA HIS A 333 -10.06 15.56 11.22
C HIS A 333 -8.71 16.22 11.55
N ASP A 334 -7.62 15.46 11.64
CA ASP A 334 -6.29 15.90 12.08
C ASP A 334 -5.43 16.51 10.94
N GLY A 335 -5.72 16.20 9.67
CA GLY A 335 -4.83 16.50 8.53
C GLY A 335 -4.81 17.95 8.03
N ALA A 336 -5.58 18.85 8.65
CA ALA A 336 -5.83 20.20 8.18
C ALA A 336 -4.92 21.27 8.81
N LYS A 337 -4.42 22.21 8.00
CA LYS A 337 -4.25 23.61 8.47
C LYS A 337 -5.59 24.34 8.49
N GLU A 338 -6.43 24.06 7.49
CA GLU A 338 -7.72 24.72 7.25
C GLU A 338 -8.76 23.67 6.78
N PRO A 339 -9.96 23.62 7.39
CA PRO A 339 -10.93 22.56 7.12
C PRO A 339 -11.78 22.83 5.87
N VAL A 340 -12.00 21.78 5.08
CA VAL A 340 -12.93 21.74 3.94
C VAL A 340 -14.34 21.39 4.43
N ARG A 341 -15.37 22.04 3.88
CA ARG A 341 -16.78 21.92 4.34
C ARG A 341 -17.79 21.97 3.18
N THR A 342 -19.00 21.50 3.42
CA THR A 342 -20.17 21.74 2.55
C THR A 342 -20.98 22.96 3.01
N GLY A 343 -21.85 23.44 2.10
CA GLY A 343 -22.88 24.45 2.40
C GLY A 343 -22.37 25.89 2.50
N ALA A 344 -23.31 26.85 2.43
CA ALA A 344 -23.03 28.29 2.56
C ALA A 344 -23.09 28.80 4.01
N HIS A 345 -23.62 27.99 4.94
CA HIS A 345 -23.91 28.39 6.32
C HIS A 345 -23.39 27.40 7.38
N GLY A 346 -22.61 26.39 7.00
CA GLY A 346 -21.97 25.46 7.94
C GLY A 346 -22.85 24.33 8.47
N GLU A 347 -23.99 24.06 7.83
CA GLU A 347 -24.67 22.76 7.95
C GLU A 347 -23.75 21.71 7.30
N GLN A 348 -23.26 20.74 8.10
CA GLN A 348 -22.19 19.83 7.68
C GLN A 348 -22.73 18.48 7.20
N ASP A 349 -22.82 18.33 5.88
CA ASP A 349 -22.93 17.01 5.22
C ASP A 349 -21.56 16.29 5.14
N GLY A 350 -20.48 16.93 5.60
CA GLY A 350 -19.13 16.39 5.54
C GLY A 350 -18.00 17.29 6.08
N TYR A 351 -16.79 16.75 6.06
CA TYR A 351 -15.55 17.34 6.60
C TYR A 351 -14.32 16.85 5.83
N GLY A 352 -13.21 17.57 5.93
CA GLY A 352 -11.95 17.17 5.30
C GLY A 352 -10.90 18.29 5.30
N PHE A 353 -9.88 18.15 4.47
CA PHE A 353 -8.77 19.08 4.35
C PHE A 353 -8.27 19.21 2.90
N ILE A 354 -7.42 20.22 2.69
CA ILE A 354 -6.58 20.29 1.50
C ILE A 354 -5.14 20.66 1.86
N ARG A 355 -4.20 20.02 1.18
CA ARG A 355 -2.75 20.17 1.24
C ARG A 355 -2.21 20.22 -0.18
N ASP A 356 -0.93 20.52 -0.29
CA ASP A 356 -0.22 20.68 -1.56
C ASP A 356 -0.12 19.35 -2.34
N ASP A 357 -0.12 18.22 -1.63
CA ASP A 357 0.00 16.85 -2.14
C ASP A 357 -1.31 16.03 -2.08
N MET A 358 -2.29 16.45 -1.28
CA MET A 358 -3.56 15.73 -1.10
C MET A 358 -4.74 16.65 -0.79
N GLY A 359 -5.86 16.42 -1.47
CA GLY A 359 -7.18 16.91 -1.11
C GLY A 359 -8.06 15.73 -0.69
N LEU A 360 -8.71 15.82 0.48
CA LEU A 360 -9.54 14.74 1.00
C LEU A 360 -10.83 15.29 1.61
N PHE A 361 -11.95 14.66 1.29
CA PHE A 361 -13.27 15.03 1.81
C PHE A 361 -14.08 13.78 2.13
N GLN A 362 -14.65 13.73 3.34
CA GLN A 362 -15.62 12.71 3.74
C GLN A 362 -17.02 13.31 3.84
N ALA A 363 -18.02 12.54 3.43
CA ALA A 363 -19.44 12.91 3.51
C ALA A 363 -20.27 11.81 4.18
N GLU A 364 -21.33 12.20 4.89
CA GLU A 364 -22.36 11.27 5.36
C GLU A 364 -23.44 11.11 4.27
N CYS A 365 -23.58 9.90 3.74
CA CYS A 365 -24.43 9.59 2.59
C CYS A 365 -25.44 8.49 2.95
N GLN A 366 -26.44 8.24 2.10
CA GLN A 366 -27.49 7.25 2.40
C GLN A 366 -26.96 5.82 2.59
N THR A 367 -25.78 5.54 2.03
CA THR A 367 -25.00 4.29 2.13
C THR A 367 -24.07 4.23 3.35
N GLY A 368 -23.85 5.36 4.05
CA GLY A 368 -22.88 5.55 5.13
C GLY A 368 -21.85 6.62 4.81
N GLN A 369 -20.74 6.62 5.55
CA GLN A 369 -19.59 7.49 5.31
C GLN A 369 -18.93 7.15 3.96
N VAL A 370 -18.72 8.14 3.09
CA VAL A 370 -17.99 8.01 1.82
C VAL A 370 -16.75 8.91 1.86
N THR A 371 -15.59 8.39 1.46
CA THR A 371 -14.35 9.20 1.31
C THR A 371 -14.09 9.50 -0.15
N PHE A 372 -13.85 10.76 -0.48
CA PHE A 372 -13.33 11.23 -1.76
C PHE A 372 -11.90 11.75 -1.57
N LEU A 373 -10.96 11.30 -2.39
CA LEU A 373 -9.54 11.61 -2.29
C LEU A 373 -8.97 11.99 -3.67
N VAL A 374 -8.13 13.02 -3.68
CA VAL A 374 -7.29 13.45 -4.81
C VAL A 374 -5.85 13.56 -4.29
N ARG A 375 -4.90 12.89 -4.94
CA ARG A 375 -3.45 12.94 -4.62
C ARG A 375 -2.64 13.24 -5.88
N ALA A 376 -1.60 14.06 -5.76
CA ALA A 376 -0.54 14.21 -6.76
C ALA A 376 0.82 13.86 -6.13
N ASP A 377 1.66 13.10 -6.84
CA ASP A 377 2.89 12.49 -6.29
C ASP A 377 4.14 13.38 -6.43
N ASP A 378 4.03 14.63 -6.00
CA ASP A 378 5.15 15.59 -5.93
C ASP A 378 4.84 16.80 -5.02
N GLY A 379 3.60 17.30 -5.05
CA GLY A 379 3.23 18.59 -4.46
C GLY A 379 3.67 19.79 -5.32
N GLU A 380 4.11 19.58 -6.56
CA GLU A 380 4.45 20.64 -7.52
C GLU A 380 3.20 21.29 -8.13
N HIS A 381 2.03 20.64 -8.02
CA HIS A 381 0.75 21.11 -8.60
C HIS A 381 -0.39 21.25 -7.55
N PRO A 382 -0.21 22.03 -6.48
CA PRO A 382 -1.22 22.20 -5.42
C PRO A 382 -2.53 22.81 -5.95
N ASP A 383 -2.42 23.70 -6.95
CA ASP A 383 -3.55 24.36 -7.60
C ASP A 383 -4.43 23.37 -8.37
N ASP A 384 -3.85 22.30 -8.93
CA ASP A 384 -4.61 21.27 -9.63
C ASP A 384 -5.43 20.44 -8.63
N ILE A 385 -4.90 20.16 -7.43
CA ILE A 385 -5.68 19.53 -6.35
C ILE A 385 -6.82 20.44 -5.89
N ARG A 386 -6.54 21.75 -5.66
CA ARG A 386 -7.56 22.77 -5.33
C ARG A 386 -8.64 22.88 -6.41
N ALA A 387 -8.27 22.79 -7.68
CA ALA A 387 -9.19 22.86 -8.81
C ALA A 387 -9.94 21.54 -9.07
N LEU A 388 -9.41 20.38 -8.67
CA LEU A 388 -10.00 19.07 -8.88
C LEU A 388 -10.95 18.65 -7.76
N LEU A 389 -10.55 18.73 -6.48
CA LEU A 389 -11.32 18.12 -5.37
C LEU A 389 -12.81 18.52 -5.35
N PRO A 390 -13.21 19.80 -5.43
CA PRO A 390 -14.63 20.17 -5.43
C PRO A 390 -15.39 19.68 -6.65
N ARG A 391 -14.72 19.56 -7.81
CA ARG A 391 -15.31 19.08 -9.06
C ARG A 391 -15.46 17.56 -9.08
N TYR A 392 -14.51 16.85 -8.48
CA TYR A 392 -14.52 15.40 -8.35
C TYR A 392 -15.64 14.95 -7.39
N VAL A 393 -15.70 15.54 -6.19
CA VAL A 393 -16.78 15.29 -5.23
C VAL A 393 -18.15 15.58 -5.86
N ALA A 394 -18.34 16.76 -6.45
CA ALA A 394 -19.62 17.13 -7.07
C ALA A 394 -20.03 16.27 -8.29
N ALA A 395 -19.12 15.49 -8.88
CA ALA A 395 -19.40 14.61 -10.01
C ALA A 395 -19.63 13.14 -9.61
N GLU A 396 -18.97 12.64 -8.55
CA GLU A 396 -19.17 11.28 -8.05
C GLU A 396 -20.28 11.19 -6.98
N ALA A 397 -20.59 12.26 -6.24
CA ALA A 397 -21.54 12.26 -5.12
C ALA A 397 -22.97 11.77 -5.47
N ASP A 398 -23.47 12.12 -6.65
CA ASP A 398 -24.76 11.61 -7.16
C ASP A 398 -24.70 10.10 -7.47
N ARG A 399 -23.54 9.57 -7.90
CA ARG A 399 -23.36 8.15 -8.23
C ARG A 399 -23.39 7.26 -6.99
N VAL A 400 -22.79 7.73 -5.90
CA VAL A 400 -22.62 6.97 -4.65
C VAL A 400 -23.74 7.19 -3.62
N GLY A 401 -24.79 7.94 -3.98
CA GLY A 401 -25.97 8.13 -3.13
C GLY A 401 -25.83 9.21 -2.04
N CYS A 402 -24.86 10.12 -2.17
CA CYS A 402 -24.78 11.33 -1.35
C CYS A 402 -25.71 12.45 -1.86
N GLY A 403 -26.00 12.44 -3.17
CA GLY A 403 -26.71 13.54 -3.83
C GLY A 403 -25.80 14.75 -4.12
N PRO A 404 -26.36 15.94 -4.41
CA PRO A 404 -25.63 17.06 -5.00
C PRO A 404 -24.76 17.83 -3.98
N LEU A 405 -23.64 17.24 -3.57
CA LEU A 405 -22.67 17.87 -2.67
C LEU A 405 -21.97 19.08 -3.31
N ARG A 406 -21.81 20.16 -2.52
CA ARG A 406 -21.06 21.36 -2.90
C ARG A 406 -19.98 21.66 -1.86
N VAL A 407 -18.76 21.26 -2.19
CA VAL A 407 -17.57 21.50 -1.38
C VAL A 407 -17.09 22.94 -1.54
N THR A 408 -16.88 23.62 -0.41
CA THR A 408 -16.23 24.93 -0.33
C THR A 408 -14.83 24.75 0.27
N LEU A 409 -13.82 25.24 -0.43
CA LEU A 409 -12.44 25.29 0.05
C LEU A 409 -12.19 26.58 0.86
N PRO A 410 -11.23 26.59 1.80
CA PRO A 410 -10.68 27.82 2.35
C PRO A 410 -10.03 28.67 1.25
N ALA A 411 -9.89 29.98 1.50
CA ALA A 411 -9.21 30.89 0.60
C ALA A 411 -7.71 30.56 0.49
N GLU A 412 -7.03 31.13 -0.50
CA GLU A 412 -5.56 31.20 -0.53
C GLU A 412 -5.08 32.20 0.53
N GLY A 413 -3.96 31.92 1.19
CA GLY A 413 -3.41 32.69 2.32
C GLY A 413 -1.89 32.82 2.27
#